data_AF-A0AAE1LUQ1-F1
#
_entry.id   AF-A0AAE1LUQ1-F1
#
_cell.length_a   1.000
_cell.length_b   1.000
_cell.length_c   1.000
_cell.angle_alpha   90.00
_cell.angle_beta   90.00
_cell.angle_gamma   90.00
#
_symmetry.space_group_name_H-M   'P 1'
#
loop_
_entity.id
_entity.type
_entity.pdbx_description
1 polymer ?
#
loop_
_entity_poly.entity_id
_entity_poly.type
_entity_poly.pdbx_seq_one_letter_code
_entity_poly.pdbx_strand_id
1 'polypeptide(L)'
;MPLNSDISTALQLLEHIQHTINSGDDVKLQSQTADDLNLLISVLENPIFRSIVTIQDSLTDLNQQLQDHPSILPVDFDIAPTGELVLNVPREPDLYYLHHGSQELDDQRVPQLSHSSSGDTNSPPQMHLVHSPDVTQPPITTSTYALEFQKAIEQSSHGRQILFIQLFKPENTSLGFSVVGLRSEDRGELGIFVQDIQPGGIAGR
;
A
#
# COMPACT_ATOMS: atom_id res chain seq x y z
N MET A 1 -15.18 -17.51 -2.13
CA MET A 1 -16.07 -17.10 -1.03
C MET A 1 -15.21 -16.44 0.02
N PRO A 2 -15.65 -15.33 0.62
CA PRO A 2 -14.86 -14.63 1.63
C PRO A 2 -14.78 -15.47 2.90
N LEU A 3 -13.58 -15.62 3.44
CA LEU A 3 -13.33 -16.44 4.62
C LEU A 3 -14.08 -15.89 5.86
N ASN A 4 -14.34 -14.58 5.90
CA ASN A 4 -15.12 -13.95 6.97
C ASN A 4 -16.56 -14.50 7.07
N SER A 5 -17.20 -14.81 5.93
CA SER A 5 -18.55 -15.41 5.94
C SER A 5 -18.54 -16.85 6.45
N ASP A 6 -17.49 -17.60 6.10
CA ASP A 6 -17.34 -18.99 6.51
C ASP A 6 -17.09 -19.07 8.02
N ILE A 7 -16.29 -18.16 8.58
CA ILE A 7 -16.06 -18.05 10.03
C ILE A 7 -17.35 -17.73 10.78
N SER A 8 -18.14 -16.79 10.28
CA SER A 8 -19.41 -16.42 10.92
C SER A 8 -20.40 -17.58 10.91
N THR A 9 -20.40 -18.37 9.84
CA THR A 9 -21.20 -19.61 9.73
C THR A 9 -20.69 -20.69 10.70
N ALA A 10 -19.37 -20.89 10.77
CA ALA A 10 -18.74 -21.84 11.67
C ALA A 10 -19.05 -21.52 13.14
N LEU A 11 -19.02 -20.24 13.52
CA LEU A 11 -19.35 -19.77 14.86
C LEU A 11 -20.81 -20.11 15.22
N GLN A 12 -21.78 -19.82 14.34
CA GLN A 12 -23.18 -20.20 14.54
C GLN A 12 -23.37 -21.71 14.70
N LEU A 13 -22.64 -22.51 13.92
CA LEU A 13 -22.70 -23.97 14.04
C LEU A 13 -22.11 -24.46 15.36
N LEU A 14 -20.99 -23.89 15.81
CA LEU A 14 -20.36 -24.24 17.08
C LEU A 14 -21.25 -23.87 18.27
N GLU A 15 -21.89 -22.71 18.26
CA GLU A 15 -22.87 -22.30 19.27
C GLU A 15 -24.06 -23.27 19.32
N HIS A 16 -24.57 -23.68 18.15
CA HIS A 16 -25.68 -24.64 18.07
C HIS A 16 -25.29 -26.02 18.63
N ILE A 17 -24.09 -26.50 18.30
CA ILE A 17 -23.53 -27.76 18.81
C ILE A 17 -23.35 -27.67 20.33
N GLN A 18 -22.78 -26.57 20.83
CA GLN A 18 -22.59 -26.34 22.26
C GLN A 18 -23.93 -26.36 23.01
N HIS A 19 -24.95 -25.67 22.48
CA HIS A 19 -26.29 -25.68 23.08
C HIS A 19 -26.90 -27.09 23.08
N THR A 20 -26.74 -27.85 21.99
CA THR A 20 -27.27 -29.21 21.86
C THR A 20 -26.61 -30.17 22.86
N ILE A 21 -25.28 -30.09 23.01
CA ILE A 21 -24.54 -30.91 23.98
C ILE A 21 -24.90 -30.53 25.41
N ASN A 22 -25.06 -29.23 25.70
CA ASN A 22 -25.45 -28.75 27.03
C ASN A 22 -26.91 -29.10 27.39
N SER A 23 -27.78 -29.28 26.39
CA SER A 23 -29.16 -29.71 26.57
C SER A 23 -29.31 -31.23 26.72
N GLY A 24 -28.27 -32.01 26.41
CA GLY A 24 -28.27 -33.46 26.55
C GLY A 24 -27.95 -33.92 27.97
N ASP A 25 -28.42 -35.11 28.36
CA ASP A 25 -28.15 -35.70 29.69
C ASP A 25 -26.73 -36.31 29.84
N ASP A 26 -25.88 -36.24 28.80
CA ASP A 26 -24.54 -36.82 28.81
C ASP A 26 -23.49 -35.86 29.40
N VAL A 27 -23.39 -35.86 30.72
CA VAL A 27 -22.43 -35.06 31.50
C VAL A 27 -20.97 -35.39 31.13
N LYS A 28 -20.69 -36.64 30.76
CA LYS A 28 -19.33 -37.06 30.40
C LYS A 28 -18.93 -36.42 29.08
N LEU A 29 -19.81 -36.48 28.08
CA LEU A 29 -19.61 -35.81 26.80
C LEU A 29 -19.43 -34.29 26.99
N GLN A 30 -20.31 -33.65 27.76
CA GLN A 30 -20.20 -32.22 28.08
C GLN A 30 -18.83 -31.87 28.67
N SER A 31 -18.40 -32.57 29.72
CA SER A 31 -17.11 -32.28 30.38
C SER A 31 -15.91 -32.48 29.45
N GLN A 32 -16.02 -33.39 28.48
CA GLN A 32 -14.93 -33.70 27.56
C GLN A 32 -14.81 -32.70 26.40
N THR A 33 -15.92 -32.11 25.96
CA THR A 33 -15.97 -31.25 24.77
C THR A 33 -16.13 -29.76 25.09
N ALA A 34 -16.51 -29.40 26.31
CA ALA A 34 -16.81 -28.02 26.68
C ALA A 34 -15.60 -27.09 26.50
N ASP A 35 -14.42 -27.50 26.96
CA ASP A 35 -13.20 -26.69 26.86
C ASP A 35 -12.80 -26.45 25.40
N ASP A 36 -12.86 -27.49 24.57
CA ASP A 36 -12.52 -27.39 23.15
C ASP A 36 -13.49 -26.49 22.37
N LEU A 37 -14.80 -26.60 22.63
CA LEU A 37 -15.80 -25.74 22.00
C LEU A 37 -15.63 -24.28 22.41
N ASN A 38 -15.39 -24.02 23.69
CA ASN A 38 -15.13 -22.66 24.17
C ASN A 38 -13.83 -22.09 23.57
N LEU A 39 -12.78 -22.91 23.45
CA LEU A 39 -11.55 -22.50 22.80
C LEU A 39 -11.80 -22.12 21.34
N LEU A 40 -12.47 -22.98 20.56
CA LEU A 40 -12.78 -22.73 19.15
C LEU A 40 -13.62 -21.46 18.96
N ILE A 41 -14.69 -21.29 19.75
CA ILE A 41 -15.51 -20.07 19.71
C ILE A 41 -14.65 -18.84 20.03
N SER A 42 -13.85 -18.89 21.10
CA SER A 42 -13.00 -17.75 21.49
C SER A 42 -11.98 -17.36 20.43
N VAL A 43 -11.44 -18.33 19.67
CA VAL A 43 -10.52 -18.08 18.57
C VAL A 43 -11.25 -17.41 17.40
N LEU A 44 -12.44 -17.90 17.03
CA LEU A 44 -13.23 -17.33 15.94
C LEU A 44 -13.84 -15.95 16.28
N GLU A 45 -14.04 -15.65 17.56
CA GLU A 45 -14.45 -14.33 18.06
C GLU A 45 -13.29 -13.36 18.23
N ASN A 46 -12.04 -13.85 18.24
CA ASN A 46 -10.89 -13.02 18.51
C ASN A 46 -10.77 -11.88 17.47
N PRO A 47 -10.75 -10.60 17.89
CA PRO A 47 -10.76 -9.47 16.97
C PRO A 47 -9.47 -9.38 16.14
N ILE A 48 -8.34 -9.86 16.66
CA ILE A 48 -7.07 -9.92 15.93
C ILE A 48 -7.15 -11.01 14.86
N PHE A 49 -7.69 -12.18 15.20
CA PHE A 49 -7.90 -13.25 14.24
C PHE A 49 -8.86 -12.79 13.12
N ARG A 50 -9.96 -12.12 13.48
CA ARG A 50 -10.88 -11.54 12.50
C ARG A 50 -10.22 -10.49 11.62
N SER A 51 -9.40 -9.62 12.19
CA SER A 51 -8.65 -8.63 11.41
C SER A 51 -7.69 -9.28 10.40
N ILE A 52 -6.97 -10.33 10.81
CA ILE A 52 -6.07 -11.10 9.91
C ILE A 52 -6.88 -11.71 8.76
N VAL A 53 -8.04 -12.30 9.06
CA VAL A 53 -8.90 -12.90 8.04
C VAL A 53 -9.45 -11.84 7.09
N THR A 54 -9.91 -10.70 7.61
CA THR A 54 -10.37 -9.59 6.76
C THR A 54 -9.25 -9.11 5.83
N ILE A 55 -8.02 -8.99 6.32
CA ILE A 55 -6.87 -8.62 5.46
C ILE A 55 -6.63 -9.69 4.39
N GLN A 56 -6.73 -10.97 4.72
CA GLN A 56 -6.56 -12.05 3.76
C GLN A 56 -7.61 -11.99 2.64
N ASP A 57 -8.88 -11.76 3.00
CA ASP A 57 -9.96 -11.57 2.03
C ASP A 57 -9.69 -10.34 1.15
N SER A 58 -9.33 -9.20 1.76
CA SER A 58 -8.97 -7.96 1.05
C SER A 58 -7.80 -8.14 0.08
N LEU A 59 -6.78 -8.91 0.44
CA LEU A 59 -5.65 -9.20 -0.45
C LEU A 59 -6.05 -10.12 -1.62
N THR A 60 -6.96 -11.06 -1.35
CA THR A 60 -7.50 -11.95 -2.39
C THR A 60 -8.32 -11.14 -3.40
N ASP A 61 -9.16 -10.23 -2.89
CA ASP A 61 -9.97 -9.32 -3.71
C ASP A 61 -9.10 -8.35 -4.52
N LEU A 62 -8.07 -7.78 -3.91
CA LEU A 62 -7.12 -6.91 -4.61
C LEU A 62 -6.41 -7.67 -5.75
N ASN A 63 -5.96 -8.89 -5.50
CA ASN A 63 -5.31 -9.70 -6.53
C ASN A 63 -6.27 -9.99 -7.70
N GLN A 64 -7.53 -10.31 -7.41
CA GLN A 64 -8.54 -10.50 -8.44
C GLN A 64 -8.74 -9.23 -9.26
N GLN A 65 -8.84 -8.07 -8.60
CA GLN A 65 -9.01 -6.79 -9.29
C GLN A 65 -7.80 -6.36 -10.11
N LEU A 66 -6.57 -6.69 -9.69
CA LEU A 66 -5.36 -6.44 -10.48
C LEU A 66 -5.33 -7.30 -11.75
N GLN A 67 -5.90 -8.51 -11.72
CA GLN A 67 -6.02 -9.36 -12.90
C GLN A 67 -7.05 -8.81 -13.88
N ASP A 68 -8.19 -8.32 -13.38
CA ASP A 68 -9.27 -7.77 -14.21
C ASP A 68 -8.97 -6.34 -14.70
N HIS A 69 -8.17 -5.58 -13.93
CA HIS A 69 -7.82 -4.18 -14.19
C HIS A 69 -6.31 -3.94 -14.03
N PRO A 70 -5.49 -4.27 -15.05
CA PRO A 70 -4.04 -4.06 -15.00
C PRO A 70 -3.62 -2.59 -14.94
N SER A 71 -4.56 -1.65 -15.08
CA SER A 71 -4.35 -0.20 -14.95
C SER A 71 -4.41 0.31 -13.51
N ILE A 72 -4.82 -0.51 -12.53
CA ILE A 72 -4.82 -0.12 -11.11
C ILE A 72 -3.39 0.17 -10.67
N LEU A 73 -3.14 1.39 -10.21
CA LEU A 73 -1.86 1.83 -9.68
C LEU A 73 -1.84 1.67 -8.15
N PRO A 74 -0.65 1.65 -7.52
CA PRO A 74 -0.52 1.60 -6.07
C PRO A 74 -1.21 2.75 -5.30
N VAL A 75 -1.55 3.86 -5.98
CA VAL A 75 -2.28 4.99 -5.36
C VAL A 75 -3.80 4.80 -5.39
N ASP A 76 -4.30 3.88 -6.23
CA ASP A 76 -5.73 3.67 -6.46
C ASP A 76 -6.36 2.72 -5.43
N PHE A 77 -5.57 2.15 -4.50
CA PHE A 77 -6.09 1.30 -3.44
C PHE A 77 -5.37 1.53 -2.12
N ASP A 78 -6.05 1.18 -1.03
CA ASP A 78 -5.47 1.12 0.32
C ASP A 78 -6.15 0.00 1.13
N ILE A 79 -5.53 -0.43 2.22
CA ILE A 79 -6.17 -1.30 3.21
C ILE A 79 -6.44 -0.46 4.45
N ALA A 80 -7.71 -0.25 4.76
CA ALA A 80 -8.13 0.52 5.92
C ALA A 80 -7.62 -0.12 7.23
N PRO A 81 -7.54 0.63 8.34
CA PRO A 81 -7.18 0.06 9.65
C PRO A 81 -8.12 -1.06 10.12
N THR A 82 -9.32 -1.16 9.54
CA THR A 82 -10.28 -2.25 9.74
C THR A 82 -9.90 -3.55 9.01
N GLY A 83 -8.91 -3.49 8.11
CA GLY A 83 -8.48 -4.59 7.25
C GLY A 83 -9.21 -4.67 5.90
N GLU A 84 -10.15 -3.76 5.63
CA GLU A 84 -10.95 -3.74 4.39
C GLU A 84 -10.21 -3.07 3.23
N LEU A 85 -10.36 -3.65 2.03
CA LEU A 85 -9.85 -3.07 0.79
C LEU A 85 -10.68 -1.84 0.38
N VAL A 86 -10.01 -0.72 0.22
CA VAL A 86 -10.59 0.53 -0.29
C VAL A 86 -10.02 0.78 -1.68
N LEU A 87 -10.88 0.90 -2.69
CA LEU A 87 -10.46 1.31 -4.03
C LEU A 87 -10.96 2.71 -4.36
N ASN A 88 -10.02 3.53 -4.78
CA ASN A 88 -10.20 4.88 -5.26
C ASN A 88 -10.09 4.96 -6.79
N VAL A 89 -10.42 3.87 -7.50
CA VAL A 89 -10.46 3.92 -8.96
C VAL A 89 -11.57 4.90 -9.37
N PRO A 90 -11.27 5.92 -10.20
CA PRO A 90 -12.31 6.75 -10.78
C PRO A 90 -13.26 5.83 -11.53
N ARG A 91 -14.49 5.65 -11.01
CA ARG A 91 -15.55 5.03 -11.81
C ARG A 91 -15.72 5.95 -13.00
N GLU A 92 -15.31 5.50 -14.19
CA GLU A 92 -15.57 6.23 -15.42
C GLU A 92 -17.06 6.59 -15.41
N PRO A 93 -17.42 7.89 -15.41
CA PRO A 93 -18.77 8.25 -15.72
C PRO A 93 -18.99 7.86 -17.18
N ASP A 94 -19.97 6.98 -17.42
CA ASP A 94 -20.55 6.74 -18.74
C ASP A 94 -20.88 8.08 -19.42
N LEU A 95 -19.94 8.62 -20.19
CA LEU A 95 -20.14 9.78 -21.06
C LEU A 95 -19.66 9.44 -22.48
N TYR A 96 -19.98 8.23 -22.93
CA TYR A 96 -20.26 8.05 -24.34
C TYR A 96 -21.69 8.53 -24.59
N TYR A 97 -21.82 9.40 -25.58
CA TYR A 97 -23.04 9.95 -26.19
C TYR A 97 -23.42 11.39 -25.79
N LEU A 98 -23.45 12.21 -26.84
CA LEU A 98 -24.20 13.47 -27.06
C LEU A 98 -23.48 14.77 -26.68
N HIS A 99 -22.88 15.46 -27.66
CA HIS A 99 -23.51 16.62 -28.32
C HIS A 99 -22.56 17.27 -29.34
N HIS A 100 -22.97 17.19 -30.61
CA HIS A 100 -22.87 18.17 -31.70
C HIS A 100 -21.53 18.80 -32.09
N GLY A 101 -21.18 18.57 -33.37
CA GLY A 101 -20.37 19.48 -34.14
C GLY A 101 -21.07 20.80 -34.46
N SER A 102 -20.26 21.85 -34.56
CA SER A 102 -20.43 23.11 -35.32
C SER A 102 -19.08 23.83 -35.20
N GLN A 103 -18.21 23.72 -36.21
CA GLN A 103 -17.90 24.77 -37.20
C GLN A 103 -17.34 26.11 -36.64
N GLU A 104 -16.11 26.37 -37.10
CA GLU A 104 -15.51 27.66 -37.51
C GLU A 104 -14.96 28.69 -36.48
N LEU A 105 -13.64 28.93 -36.64
CA LEU A 105 -12.91 30.21 -36.78
C LEU A 105 -13.05 31.28 -35.67
N ASP A 106 -11.94 31.65 -35.01
CA ASP A 106 -11.17 32.87 -35.34
C ASP A 106 -10.01 33.18 -34.36
N ASP A 107 -9.12 34.02 -34.85
CA ASP A 107 -7.79 34.48 -34.45
C ASP A 107 -7.47 34.94 -32.99
N GLN A 108 -6.24 34.58 -32.56
CA GLN A 108 -5.17 35.48 -32.09
C GLN A 108 -5.40 36.49 -30.93
N ARG A 109 -4.94 36.19 -29.69
CA ARG A 109 -4.15 37.12 -28.84
C ARG A 109 -3.58 36.47 -27.55
N VAL A 110 -2.28 36.61 -27.32
CA VAL A 110 -1.58 36.49 -26.01
C VAL A 110 -1.13 37.89 -25.54
N PRO A 111 -0.54 38.08 -24.34
CA PRO A 111 -1.01 37.86 -22.96
C PRO A 111 -1.03 39.20 -22.16
N GLN A 112 -1.56 39.25 -20.93
CA GLN A 112 -1.43 40.43 -20.04
C GLN A 112 -0.85 40.04 -18.67
N LEU A 113 0.30 40.64 -18.37
CA LEU A 113 0.94 40.71 -17.06
C LEU A 113 0.39 41.92 -16.29
N SER A 114 0.16 41.78 -14.99
CA SER A 114 -0.03 42.91 -14.06
C SER A 114 0.65 42.65 -12.71
N HIS A 115 1.85 43.22 -12.61
CA HIS A 115 2.44 44.02 -11.53
C HIS A 115 2.03 43.83 -10.04
N SER A 116 3.04 43.48 -9.24
CA SER A 116 3.60 44.16 -8.03
C SER A 116 2.74 44.43 -6.78
N SER A 117 3.28 44.05 -5.60
CA SER A 117 3.52 44.98 -4.48
C SER A 117 4.50 44.41 -3.42
N SER A 118 5.34 45.30 -2.90
CA SER A 118 6.45 45.12 -1.95
C SER A 118 6.05 45.41 -0.49
N GLY A 119 6.87 44.99 0.49
CA GLY A 119 6.82 45.46 1.88
C GLY A 119 7.92 44.87 2.79
N ASP A 120 8.90 45.70 3.17
CA ASP A 120 10.07 45.41 4.01
C ASP A 120 9.77 45.43 5.54
N THR A 121 10.59 44.74 6.36
CA THR A 121 11.39 45.35 7.47
C THR A 121 12.18 44.35 8.35
N ASN A 122 13.48 44.65 8.51
CA ASN A 122 14.40 44.47 9.67
C ASN A 122 14.81 43.08 10.25
N SER A 123 16.10 42.76 10.08
CA SER A 123 16.97 41.82 10.84
C SER A 123 17.94 42.60 11.79
N PRO A 124 18.83 42.04 12.69
CA PRO A 124 19.48 40.69 12.75
C PRO A 124 19.80 40.16 14.20
N PRO A 125 20.77 39.23 14.51
CA PRO A 125 21.40 38.11 13.76
C PRO A 125 21.42 36.70 14.47
N GLN A 126 21.51 35.64 13.64
CA GLN A 126 22.25 34.34 13.77
C GLN A 126 21.87 33.34 14.91
N MET A 127 21.62 32.04 14.65
CA MET A 127 22.47 31.06 13.95
C MET A 127 21.69 30.05 13.06
N HIS A 128 22.39 29.62 12.00
CA HIS A 128 22.05 28.71 10.92
C HIS A 128 21.27 27.42 11.26
N LEU A 129 20.26 27.10 10.42
CA LEU A 129 20.33 25.94 9.53
C LEU A 129 19.34 26.11 8.36
N VAL A 130 19.87 25.99 7.14
CA VAL A 130 19.16 26.21 5.88
C VAL A 130 18.35 24.95 5.52
N HIS A 131 17.03 25.07 5.37
CA HIS A 131 16.26 24.20 4.49
C HIS A 131 15.10 24.99 3.90
N SER A 132 15.19 25.29 2.60
CA SER A 132 14.13 25.92 1.82
C SER A 132 13.02 24.92 1.49
N PRO A 133 11.77 25.37 1.30
CA PRO A 133 10.63 24.51 1.03
C PRO A 133 10.48 24.29 -0.48
N ASP A 134 10.57 23.06 -0.95
CA ASP A 134 9.97 22.67 -2.23
C ASP A 134 9.22 21.35 -2.05
N VAL A 135 8.00 21.34 -2.57
CA VAL A 135 6.94 20.39 -2.27
C VAL A 135 7.26 19.08 -3.00
N THR A 136 8.00 18.20 -2.33
CA THR A 136 7.96 16.77 -2.58
C THR A 136 7.37 16.14 -1.33
N GLN A 137 6.19 15.53 -1.45
CA GLN A 137 5.62 14.76 -0.36
C GLN A 137 6.69 13.79 0.13
N PRO A 138 7.06 13.78 1.42
CA PRO A 138 7.93 12.75 1.93
C PRO A 138 7.23 11.40 1.66
N PRO A 139 7.96 10.34 1.28
CA PRO A 139 7.37 9.01 1.31
C PRO A 139 6.71 8.82 2.68
N ILE A 140 5.57 8.10 2.72
CA ILE A 140 4.86 7.79 3.98
C ILE A 140 5.81 6.92 4.81
N THR A 141 6.74 7.56 5.50
CA THR A 141 7.71 6.91 6.37
C THR A 141 7.29 7.30 7.77
N THR A 142 6.69 6.36 8.49
CA THR A 142 6.68 6.47 9.95
C THR A 142 8.13 6.60 10.43
N SER A 143 8.36 7.31 11.54
CA SER A 143 9.71 7.45 12.11
C SER A 143 10.41 6.10 12.33
N THR A 144 9.62 5.07 12.63
CA THR A 144 10.07 3.68 12.74
C THR A 144 10.61 3.13 11.42
N TYR A 145 9.90 3.32 10.30
CA TYR A 145 10.33 2.84 8.99
C TYR A 145 11.66 3.46 8.56
N ALA A 146 11.82 4.77 8.75
CA ALA A 146 13.05 5.46 8.40
C ALA A 146 14.28 4.91 9.17
N LEU A 147 14.09 4.59 10.45
CA LEU A 147 15.15 4.01 11.28
C LEU A 147 15.50 2.58 10.85
N GLU A 148 14.48 1.75 10.56
CA GLU A 148 14.69 0.38 10.08
C GLU A 148 15.33 0.34 8.71
N PHE A 149 14.93 1.24 7.81
CA PHE A 149 15.52 1.38 6.48
C PHE A 149 17.00 1.75 6.57
N GLN A 150 17.34 2.76 7.38
CA GLN A 150 18.73 3.16 7.57
C GLN A 150 19.58 2.00 8.11
N LYS A 151 19.06 1.28 9.12
CA LYS A 151 19.73 0.10 9.69
C LYS A 151 19.93 -1.01 8.65
N ALA A 152 18.93 -1.26 7.80
CA ALA A 152 19.01 -2.26 6.75
C ALA A 152 20.07 -1.91 5.69
N ILE A 153 20.17 -0.63 5.30
CA ILE A 153 21.20 -0.15 4.36
C ILE A 153 22.59 -0.30 4.96
N GLU A 154 22.79 0.11 6.22
CA GLU A 154 24.07 -0.03 6.91
C GLU A 154 24.51 -1.49 7.02
N GLN A 155 23.61 -2.37 7.46
CA GLN A 155 23.88 -3.81 7.57
C GLN A 155 24.19 -4.43 6.21
N SER A 156 23.45 -4.08 5.16
CA SER A 156 23.65 -4.61 3.80
C SER A 156 24.93 -4.09 3.15
N SER A 157 25.35 -2.87 3.47
CA SER A 157 26.56 -2.25 2.93
C SER A 157 27.84 -2.99 3.37
N HIS A 158 27.83 -3.71 4.51
CA HIS A 158 29.02 -4.39 5.05
C HIS A 158 30.27 -3.48 5.10
N GLY A 159 30.08 -2.19 5.42
CA GLY A 159 31.17 -1.20 5.49
C GLY A 159 31.62 -0.64 4.13
N ARG A 160 30.94 -0.98 3.03
CA ARG A 160 31.15 -0.36 1.72
C ARG A 160 30.56 1.05 1.69
N GLN A 161 31.13 1.91 0.84
CA GLN A 161 30.59 3.25 0.62
C GLN A 161 29.14 3.18 0.11
N ILE A 162 28.26 3.95 0.73
CA ILE A 162 26.86 4.11 0.32
C ILE A 162 26.75 5.41 -0.48
N LEU A 163 26.16 5.33 -1.67
CA LEU A 163 25.85 6.48 -2.51
C LEU A 163 24.33 6.58 -2.69
N PHE A 164 23.81 7.78 -2.49
CA PHE A 164 22.39 8.07 -2.72
C PHE A 164 22.26 8.73 -4.09
N ILE A 165 21.51 8.08 -4.97
CA ILE A 165 21.23 8.56 -6.33
C ILE A 165 19.72 8.77 -6.44
N GLN A 166 19.32 9.99 -6.76
CA GLN A 166 17.93 10.30 -7.04
C GLN A 166 17.73 10.31 -8.56
N LEU A 167 16.88 9.43 -9.05
CA LEU A 167 16.50 9.36 -10.46
C LEU A 167 15.08 9.89 -10.63
N PHE A 168 14.87 10.71 -11.66
CA PHE A 168 13.56 11.20 -12.05
C PHE A 168 13.00 10.32 -13.16
N LYS A 169 11.75 9.89 -13.05
CA LYS A 169 11.06 9.09 -14.07
C LYS A 169 10.04 9.97 -14.81
N PRO A 170 10.32 10.42 -16.04
CA PRO A 170 9.34 11.08 -16.90
C PRO A 170 8.13 10.17 -17.20
N GLU A 171 6.98 10.79 -17.47
CA GLU A 171 5.76 10.06 -17.85
C GLU A 171 6.01 9.14 -19.05
N ASN A 172 5.44 7.93 -19.01
CA ASN A 172 5.57 6.91 -20.06
C ASN A 172 7.00 6.43 -20.36
N THR A 173 7.97 6.66 -19.47
CA THR A 173 9.35 6.17 -19.63
C THR A 173 9.79 5.27 -18.48
N SER A 174 10.88 4.51 -18.68
CA SER A 174 11.52 3.70 -17.63
C SER A 174 12.82 4.36 -17.14
N LEU A 175 13.25 4.03 -15.91
CA LEU A 175 14.54 4.48 -15.38
C LEU A 175 15.75 3.89 -16.12
N GLY A 176 15.56 2.82 -16.92
CA GLY A 176 16.61 2.25 -17.75
C GLY A 176 17.61 1.38 -16.99
N PHE A 177 17.18 0.69 -15.95
CA PHE A 177 17.96 -0.39 -15.32
C PHE A 177 17.06 -1.58 -15.01
N SER A 178 17.66 -2.77 -14.94
CA SER A 178 17.00 -4.03 -14.57
C SER A 178 17.50 -4.49 -13.21
N VAL A 179 16.65 -5.16 -12.44
CA VAL A 179 17.00 -5.70 -11.12
C VAL A 179 16.78 -7.20 -11.05
N VAL A 180 17.58 -7.87 -10.21
CA VAL A 180 17.46 -9.28 -9.88
C VAL A 180 17.46 -9.47 -8.37
N GLY A 181 16.62 -10.39 -7.89
CA GLY A 181 16.70 -10.89 -6.52
C GLY A 181 17.72 -12.03 -6.45
N LEU A 182 18.69 -11.92 -5.55
CA LEU A 182 19.64 -13.01 -5.30
C LEU A 182 19.22 -13.80 -4.07
N ARG A 183 19.30 -15.13 -4.17
CA ARG A 183 19.08 -16.07 -3.07
C ARG A 183 20.19 -17.10 -3.07
N SER A 184 20.75 -17.38 -1.90
CA SER A 184 21.72 -18.44 -1.66
C SER A 184 21.06 -19.53 -0.81
N GLU A 185 21.36 -20.79 -1.12
CA GLU A 185 20.83 -21.93 -0.36
C GLU A 185 21.31 -21.91 1.10
N ASP A 186 22.57 -21.51 1.33
CA ASP A 186 23.17 -21.46 2.67
C ASP A 186 22.82 -20.19 3.46
N ARG A 187 22.51 -19.08 2.77
CA ARG A 187 22.37 -17.74 3.38
C ARG A 187 21.00 -17.11 3.22
N GLY A 188 20.06 -17.77 2.53
CA GLY A 188 18.74 -17.24 2.27
C GLY A 188 18.75 -16.08 1.27
N GLU A 189 17.85 -15.11 1.46
CA GLU A 189 17.72 -13.95 0.58
C GLU A 189 18.90 -12.99 0.74
N LEU A 190 19.63 -12.73 -0.36
CA LEU A 190 20.83 -11.89 -0.38
C LEU A 190 20.54 -10.43 -0.77
N GLY A 191 19.29 -10.13 -1.14
CA GLY A 191 18.84 -8.79 -1.51
C GLY A 191 18.63 -8.61 -3.02
N ILE A 192 18.41 -7.35 -3.40
CA ILE A 192 18.10 -6.91 -4.76
C ILE A 192 19.32 -6.22 -5.35
N PHE A 193 19.67 -6.59 -6.58
CA PHE A 193 20.86 -6.10 -7.28
C PHE A 193 20.47 -5.58 -8.65
N VAL A 194 21.17 -4.53 -9.11
CA VAL A 194 21.07 -4.08 -10.50
C VAL A 194 21.77 -5.11 -11.39
N GLN A 195 21.06 -5.65 -12.36
CA GLN A 195 21.57 -6.63 -13.32
C GLN A 195 22.16 -5.95 -14.55
N ASP A 196 21.45 -4.96 -15.09
CA ASP A 196 21.82 -4.28 -16.32
C ASP A 196 21.40 -2.81 -16.28
N ILE A 197 22.16 -1.95 -16.94
CA ILE A 197 21.85 -0.53 -17.12
C ILE A 197 21.80 -0.24 -18.61
N GLN A 198 20.65 0.25 -19.08
CA GLN A 198 20.43 0.56 -20.49
C GLN A 198 21.33 1.73 -20.93
N PRO A 199 22.18 1.54 -21.95
CA PRO A 199 23.00 2.62 -22.49
C PRO A 199 22.12 3.79 -22.98
N GLY A 200 22.40 5.00 -22.48
CA GLY A 200 21.63 6.21 -22.81
C GLY A 200 20.29 6.34 -22.08
N GLY A 201 19.89 5.34 -21.29
CA GLY A 201 18.76 5.40 -20.36
C GLY A 201 19.04 6.34 -19.17
N ILE A 202 18.01 6.61 -18.37
CA ILE A 202 18.08 7.61 -17.29
C ILE A 202 19.13 7.23 -16.22
N ALA A 203 19.18 5.96 -15.83
CA ALA A 203 20.14 5.45 -14.86
C ALA A 203 21.59 5.31 -15.39
N GLY A 204 21.77 5.36 -16.72
CA GLY A 204 23.08 5.26 -17.35
C GLY A 204 23.77 6.60 -17.61
N ARG A 205 23.19 7.71 -17.12
CA ARG A 205 23.65 9.10 -17.34
C ARG A 205 24.34 9.67 -16.11
#